data_AF-A0A935EIQ4-F1
#
_entry.id   AF-A0A935EIQ4-F1
#
_cell.length_a   1.000
_cell.length_b   1.000
_cell.length_c   1.000
_cell.angle_alpha   90.00
_cell.angle_beta   90.00
_cell.angle_gamma   90.00
#
_symmetry.space_group_name_H-M   'P 1'
#
loop_
_entity.id
_entity.type
_entity.pdbx_description
1 polymer ?
#
loop_
_entity_poly.entity_id
_entity_poly.type
_entity_poly.pdbx_seq_one_letter_code
_entity_poly.pdbx_strand_id
1 'polypeptide(L)'
;MKIRNVYFSKGFSAFYFDDQAAIKAGAKQDGFVYCGSAQTEGFSAIRQSGECISITLELEDGQFAQGDCAAVQYSGAAGRDSLFSTSQFIPLLEEKLKPRLIGLDVGSFLESSKWLDELANNPHLSHTAIQYGVSQALLEASAKSNRATMCEIVCQEWNLPLVSEPLKLFGQSGDDRYSAVDKMILKGVSALPHGLINNVPKKLGEEGGKLAEYVAWLSHRILALRDDAAYHPTLHIDVYGTIGLIFDNDAERIADYLVLLEARADPFQLYIEGPADAGSKAGQIALLKLIREALYRRGSSVKIVADEWCNTLNDVKDFADEACCDMVQIKTPEQAVAAPLASCHFAQGGARVIKIEREDGDFARRYDLAAKGSSSYFVWAILVD
;
A
#
# COMPACT_ATOMS: atom_id res chain seq x y z
N MET A 1 -21.07 -13.23 -20.17
CA MET A 1 -20.32 -12.21 -20.95
C MET A 1 -18.90 -12.74 -21.05
N LYS A 2 -18.32 -12.87 -22.24
CA LYS A 2 -16.96 -13.41 -22.37
C LYS A 2 -15.93 -12.37 -22.81
N ILE A 3 -14.67 -12.68 -22.51
CA ILE A 3 -13.51 -11.96 -23.03
C ILE A 3 -13.28 -12.40 -24.48
N ARG A 4 -13.32 -11.43 -25.41
CA ARG A 4 -13.06 -11.63 -26.83
C ARG A 4 -11.58 -11.58 -27.17
N ASN A 5 -10.83 -10.66 -26.56
CA ASN A 5 -9.41 -10.48 -26.82
C ASN A 5 -8.67 -9.89 -25.62
N VAL A 6 -7.35 -10.01 -25.60
CA VAL A 6 -6.48 -9.49 -24.53
C VAL A 6 -5.28 -8.76 -25.13
N TYR A 7 -4.96 -7.61 -24.55
CA TYR A 7 -3.81 -6.79 -24.91
C TYR A 7 -2.93 -6.54 -23.68
N PHE A 8 -1.62 -6.57 -23.88
CA PHE A 8 -0.63 -6.22 -22.86
C PHE A 8 0.20 -5.03 -23.34
N SER A 9 0.17 -3.95 -22.58
CA SER A 9 0.89 -2.72 -22.91
C SER A 9 1.92 -2.38 -21.84
N LYS A 10 3.16 -2.13 -22.26
CA LYS A 10 4.21 -1.61 -21.36
C LYS A 10 3.82 -0.21 -20.89
N GLY A 11 3.95 0.03 -19.59
CA GLY A 11 3.86 1.35 -18.98
C GLY A 11 4.96 1.61 -17.95
N PHE A 12 4.89 2.79 -17.35
CA PHE A 12 5.72 3.19 -16.22
C PHE A 12 4.84 3.39 -14.99
N SER A 13 5.30 2.92 -13.84
CA SER A 13 4.61 3.18 -12.57
C SER A 13 4.91 4.59 -12.08
N ALA A 14 4.21 5.02 -11.03
CA ALA A 14 4.33 6.38 -10.50
C ALA A 14 5.65 6.65 -9.73
N PHE A 15 6.52 5.65 -9.61
CA PHE A 15 7.78 5.76 -8.89
C PHE A 15 8.88 4.86 -9.49
N TYR A 16 9.87 4.49 -8.68
CA TYR A 16 11.08 3.78 -9.09
C TYR A 16 11.16 2.41 -8.42
N PHE A 17 11.86 1.49 -9.07
CA PHE A 17 12.40 0.34 -8.36
C PHE A 17 13.75 0.72 -7.77
N ASP A 18 13.90 0.51 -6.48
CA ASP A 18 15.12 0.80 -5.73
C ASP A 18 15.69 -0.49 -5.11
N ASP A 19 16.99 -0.66 -5.25
CA ASP A 19 17.73 -1.73 -4.61
C ASP A 19 17.93 -1.40 -3.13
N GLN A 20 17.05 -1.96 -2.30
CA GLN A 20 17.05 -1.72 -0.86
C GLN A 20 18.35 -2.20 -0.20
N ALA A 21 18.95 -3.29 -0.68
CA ALA A 21 20.16 -3.86 -0.11
C ALA A 21 21.35 -2.92 -0.33
N ALA A 22 21.51 -2.40 -1.54
CA ALA A 22 22.55 -1.41 -1.86
C ALA A 22 22.34 -0.10 -1.07
N ILE A 23 21.09 0.36 -0.91
CA ILE A 23 20.78 1.55 -0.11
C ILE A 23 21.12 1.33 1.38
N LYS A 24 20.73 0.20 1.96
CA LYS A 24 21.08 -0.16 3.35
C LYS A 24 22.60 -0.32 3.54
N ALA A 25 23.32 -0.77 2.52
CA ALA A 25 24.79 -0.83 2.51
C ALA A 25 25.49 0.55 2.39
N GLY A 26 24.72 1.65 2.36
CA GLY A 26 25.25 3.01 2.38
C GLY A 26 25.49 3.63 1.00
N ALA A 27 24.73 3.20 -0.02
CA ALA A 27 24.76 3.84 -1.32
C ALA A 27 24.58 5.37 -1.20
N LYS A 28 25.50 6.11 -1.82
CA LYS A 28 25.47 7.58 -1.84
C LYS A 28 24.50 8.05 -2.91
N GLN A 29 23.81 9.15 -2.66
CA GLN A 29 22.99 9.82 -3.68
C GLN A 29 23.81 10.88 -4.40
N ASP A 30 23.57 11.02 -5.71
CA ASP A 30 23.97 12.17 -6.53
C ASP A 30 22.69 12.75 -7.15
N GLY A 31 22.21 13.86 -6.59
CA GLY A 31 20.88 14.38 -6.87
C GLY A 31 19.80 13.34 -6.56
N PHE A 32 19.09 12.88 -7.59
CA PHE A 32 17.99 11.92 -7.46
C PHE A 32 18.40 10.45 -7.70
N VAL A 33 19.62 10.20 -8.19
CA VAL A 33 20.12 8.84 -8.47
C VAL A 33 21.05 8.36 -7.35
N TYR A 34 21.24 7.05 -7.26
CA TYR A 34 22.21 6.43 -6.36
C TYR A 34 23.47 6.04 -7.11
N CYS A 35 24.62 6.28 -6.49
CA CYS A 35 25.95 5.91 -7.00
C CYS A 35 26.33 4.49 -6.53
N GLY A 36 27.05 3.77 -7.39
CA GLY A 36 27.57 2.43 -7.10
C GLY A 36 26.87 1.34 -7.90
N SER A 37 27.06 0.10 -7.48
CA SER A 37 26.48 -1.08 -8.12
C SER A 37 25.28 -1.60 -7.34
N ALA A 38 24.29 -2.11 -8.06
CA ALA A 38 23.21 -2.90 -7.47
C ALA A 38 23.76 -4.19 -6.81
N GLN A 39 23.07 -4.64 -5.77
CA GLN A 39 23.33 -5.84 -5.00
C GLN A 39 22.18 -6.86 -5.13
N THR A 40 20.97 -6.44 -5.47
CA THR A 40 19.81 -7.31 -5.68
C THR A 40 19.77 -7.83 -7.12
N GLU A 41 19.49 -9.12 -7.29
CA GLU A 41 19.40 -9.77 -8.60
C GLU A 41 18.36 -9.08 -9.51
N GLY A 42 18.70 -8.94 -10.79
CA GLY A 42 17.86 -8.31 -11.81
C GLY A 42 18.02 -6.79 -11.92
N PHE A 43 18.51 -6.11 -10.88
CA PHE A 43 18.76 -4.67 -10.94
C PHE A 43 20.01 -4.36 -11.78
N SER A 44 19.87 -3.41 -12.70
CA SER A 44 20.98 -2.90 -13.51
C SER A 44 21.58 -1.59 -12.94
N ALA A 45 20.82 -0.91 -12.09
CA ALA A 45 21.23 0.26 -11.33
C ALA A 45 20.53 0.23 -9.97
N ILE A 46 21.11 0.90 -8.96
CA ILE A 46 20.51 0.97 -7.61
C ILE A 46 19.13 1.61 -7.63
N ARG A 47 18.88 2.55 -8.55
CA ARG A 47 17.56 3.09 -8.84
C ARG A 47 17.29 2.97 -10.33
N GLN A 48 16.15 2.43 -10.69
CA GLN A 48 15.71 2.31 -12.08
C GLN A 48 14.21 2.60 -12.21
N SER A 49 13.76 2.88 -13.43
CA SER A 49 12.35 3.21 -13.70
C SER A 49 11.43 2.10 -13.19
N GLY A 50 10.40 2.47 -12.43
CA GLY A 50 9.32 1.57 -12.09
C GLY A 50 8.52 1.24 -13.34
N GLU A 51 8.27 -0.05 -13.56
CA GLU A 51 7.58 -0.54 -14.76
C GLU A 51 6.22 -1.14 -14.41
N CYS A 52 5.27 -1.07 -15.36
CA CYS A 52 3.97 -1.72 -15.23
C CYS A 52 3.47 -2.40 -16.52
N ILE A 53 2.66 -3.43 -16.28
CA ILE A 53 1.80 -4.26 -17.11
C ILE A 53 0.35 -3.82 -17.35
N SER A 54 -0.02 -2.96 -18.29
CA SER A 54 -1.47 -2.73 -18.51
C SER A 54 -2.08 -3.92 -19.26
N ILE A 55 -3.02 -4.62 -18.61
CA ILE A 55 -3.84 -5.68 -19.17
C ILE A 55 -5.16 -5.07 -19.61
N THR A 56 -5.53 -5.23 -20.88
CA THR A 56 -6.82 -4.78 -21.40
C THR A 56 -7.60 -5.97 -21.95
N LEU A 57 -8.82 -6.17 -21.45
CA LEU A 57 -9.74 -7.22 -21.85
C LEU A 57 -10.85 -6.60 -22.72
N GLU A 58 -10.92 -7.00 -23.98
CA GLU A 58 -12.06 -6.69 -24.86
C GLU A 58 -13.19 -7.68 -24.55
N LEU A 59 -14.39 -7.19 -24.26
CA LEU A 59 -15.58 -8.01 -23.98
C LEU A 59 -16.43 -8.21 -25.25
N GLU A 60 -17.27 -9.25 -25.26
CA GLU A 60 -18.15 -9.58 -26.41
C GLU A 60 -19.10 -8.43 -26.83
N ASP A 61 -19.45 -7.53 -25.91
CA ASP A 61 -20.31 -6.37 -26.17
C ASP A 61 -19.54 -5.11 -26.62
N GLY A 62 -18.23 -5.22 -26.79
CA GLY A 62 -17.35 -4.13 -27.23
C GLY A 62 -16.84 -3.22 -26.10
N GLN A 63 -17.15 -3.50 -24.83
CA GLN A 63 -16.54 -2.82 -23.70
C GLN A 63 -15.09 -3.28 -23.49
N PHE A 64 -14.28 -2.44 -22.83
CA PHE A 64 -12.93 -2.76 -22.41
C PHE A 64 -12.80 -2.66 -20.89
N ALA A 65 -12.21 -3.68 -20.27
CA ALA A 65 -11.81 -3.71 -18.86
C ALA A 65 -10.29 -3.72 -18.73
N GLN A 66 -9.77 -3.15 -17.65
CA GLN A 66 -8.36 -2.89 -17.45
C GLN A 66 -7.90 -3.28 -16.04
N GLY A 67 -6.65 -3.73 -15.95
CA GLY A 67 -5.92 -3.85 -14.71
C GLY A 67 -4.43 -3.65 -14.96
N ASP A 68 -3.69 -3.20 -13.96
CA ASP A 68 -2.26 -2.93 -14.10
C ASP A 68 -1.44 -3.88 -13.22
N CYS A 69 -0.54 -4.65 -13.84
CA CYS A 69 0.50 -5.36 -13.13
C CYS A 69 1.53 -4.36 -12.62
N ALA A 70 1.69 -4.28 -11.31
CA ALA A 70 2.65 -3.40 -10.67
C ALA A 70 3.28 -4.09 -9.46
N ALA A 71 4.54 -3.76 -9.18
CA ALA A 71 5.27 -4.22 -8.01
C ALA A 71 5.68 -3.04 -7.12
N VAL A 72 6.01 -3.33 -5.87
CA VAL A 72 6.45 -2.32 -4.89
C VAL A 72 7.84 -1.76 -5.22
N GLN A 73 8.18 -0.60 -4.63
CA GLN A 73 9.49 0.07 -4.83
C GLN A 73 10.68 -0.84 -4.55
N TYR A 74 10.65 -1.58 -3.43
CA TYR A 74 11.69 -2.53 -3.07
C TYR A 74 11.32 -3.95 -3.54
N SER A 75 11.17 -4.12 -4.85
CA SER A 75 11.00 -5.44 -5.50
C SER A 75 12.26 -6.29 -5.27
N GLY A 76 12.12 -7.58 -4.97
CA GLY A 76 13.23 -8.48 -4.66
C GLY A 76 13.79 -8.40 -3.24
N ALA A 77 13.21 -7.57 -2.37
CA ALA A 77 13.63 -7.44 -0.96
C ALA A 77 12.72 -8.22 0.00
N ALA A 78 13.24 -8.60 1.18
CA ALA A 78 12.47 -9.14 2.31
C ALA A 78 11.47 -10.27 1.97
N GLY A 79 11.86 -11.20 1.09
CA GLY A 79 11.04 -12.35 0.68
C GLY A 79 10.01 -12.05 -0.42
N ARG A 80 10.03 -10.85 -1.01
CA ARG A 80 9.19 -10.48 -2.16
C ARG A 80 9.69 -11.12 -3.46
N ASP A 81 8.80 -11.16 -4.46
CA ASP A 81 9.16 -11.58 -5.81
C ASP A 81 10.29 -10.73 -6.40
N SER A 82 10.94 -11.28 -7.42
CA SER A 82 12.04 -10.62 -8.14
C SER A 82 11.62 -9.28 -8.77
N LEU A 83 12.59 -8.56 -9.33
CA LEU A 83 12.33 -7.32 -10.03
C LEU A 83 11.30 -7.52 -11.17
N PHE A 84 10.22 -6.74 -11.15
CA PHE A 84 9.20 -6.79 -12.20
C PHE A 84 9.66 -6.08 -13.49
N SER A 85 9.85 -6.84 -14.57
CA SER A 85 10.34 -6.34 -15.86
C SER A 85 9.36 -6.58 -17.00
N THR A 86 8.95 -5.52 -17.68
CA THR A 86 8.02 -5.58 -18.82
C THR A 86 8.59 -6.39 -19.99
N SER A 87 9.89 -6.26 -20.27
CA SER A 87 10.54 -6.99 -21.37
C SER A 87 10.59 -8.49 -21.11
N GLN A 88 10.68 -8.89 -19.84
CA GLN A 88 10.63 -10.28 -19.41
C GLN A 88 9.20 -10.82 -19.44
N PHE A 89 8.24 -10.08 -18.89
CA PHE A 89 6.91 -10.63 -18.61
C PHE A 89 5.93 -10.49 -19.79
N ILE A 90 6.00 -9.45 -20.63
CA ILE A 90 5.05 -9.33 -21.77
C ILE A 90 5.07 -10.56 -22.70
N PRO A 91 6.23 -11.08 -23.15
CA PRO A 91 6.26 -12.27 -24.01
C PRO A 91 5.61 -13.48 -23.34
N LEU A 92 5.83 -13.65 -22.03
CA LEU A 92 5.25 -14.73 -21.25
C LEU A 92 3.73 -14.58 -21.10
N LEU A 93 3.22 -13.36 -20.88
CA LEU A 93 1.79 -13.10 -20.78
C LEU A 93 1.08 -13.37 -22.11
N GLU A 94 1.67 -12.96 -23.25
CA GLU A 94 1.14 -13.27 -24.58
C GLU A 94 1.10 -14.79 -24.83
N GLU A 95 2.15 -15.52 -24.45
CA GLU A 95 2.23 -16.96 -24.70
C GLU A 95 1.36 -17.79 -23.76
N LYS A 96 1.37 -17.48 -22.45
CA LYS A 96 0.82 -18.37 -21.41
C LYS A 96 -0.49 -17.87 -20.80
N LEU A 97 -0.66 -16.57 -20.65
CA LEU A 97 -1.81 -15.99 -19.96
C LEU A 97 -2.98 -15.71 -20.92
N LYS A 98 -2.71 -15.07 -22.06
CA LYS A 98 -3.74 -14.69 -23.03
C LYS A 98 -4.63 -15.84 -23.51
N PRO A 99 -4.11 -17.04 -23.86
CA PRO A 99 -4.96 -18.15 -24.26
C PRO A 99 -5.92 -18.63 -23.15
N ARG A 100 -5.57 -18.41 -21.87
CA ARG A 100 -6.42 -18.75 -20.72
C ARG A 100 -7.55 -17.73 -20.50
N LEU A 101 -7.33 -16.47 -20.88
CA LEU A 101 -8.29 -15.39 -20.69
C LEU A 101 -9.32 -15.32 -21.82
N ILE A 102 -8.92 -15.56 -23.07
CA ILE A 102 -9.86 -15.51 -24.21
C ILE A 102 -10.95 -16.58 -24.04
N GLY A 103 -12.21 -16.14 -24.13
CA GLY A 103 -13.40 -16.98 -23.97
C GLY A 103 -13.84 -17.22 -22.52
N LEU A 104 -13.09 -16.72 -21.53
CA LEU A 104 -13.47 -16.79 -20.12
C LEU A 104 -14.74 -15.97 -19.88
N ASP A 105 -15.70 -16.54 -19.15
CA ASP A 105 -16.89 -15.82 -18.72
C ASP A 105 -16.58 -14.96 -17.49
N VAL A 106 -16.96 -13.68 -17.55
CA VAL A 106 -16.73 -12.68 -16.51
C VAL A 106 -18.03 -12.27 -15.81
N GLY A 107 -19.09 -13.07 -15.90
CA GLY A 107 -20.36 -12.78 -15.23
C GLY A 107 -20.24 -12.78 -13.70
N SER A 108 -19.29 -13.51 -13.14
CA SER A 108 -18.92 -13.47 -11.72
C SER A 108 -17.41 -13.31 -11.58
N PHE A 109 -17.00 -12.39 -10.72
CA PHE A 109 -15.59 -12.16 -10.42
C PHE A 109 -15.01 -13.40 -9.74
N LEU A 110 -15.61 -13.90 -8.67
CA LEU A 110 -15.23 -15.10 -7.94
C LEU A 110 -15.00 -16.29 -8.87
N GLU A 111 -15.95 -16.60 -9.75
CA GLU A 111 -15.83 -17.71 -10.69
C GLU A 111 -14.69 -17.49 -11.69
N SER A 112 -14.59 -16.29 -12.26
CA SER A 112 -13.55 -15.95 -13.23
C SER A 112 -12.14 -15.90 -12.61
N SER A 113 -12.02 -15.72 -11.30
CA SER A 113 -10.74 -15.60 -10.59
C SER A 113 -10.27 -16.88 -9.92
N LYS A 114 -11.06 -17.98 -9.89
CA LYS A 114 -10.72 -19.23 -9.15
C LYS A 114 -9.35 -19.80 -9.51
N TRP A 115 -8.94 -19.68 -10.76
CA TRP A 115 -7.68 -20.23 -11.26
C TRP A 115 -6.47 -19.33 -10.98
N LEU A 116 -6.65 -18.14 -10.39
CA LEU A 116 -5.53 -17.27 -10.03
C LEU A 116 -4.63 -17.91 -8.96
N ASP A 117 -5.20 -18.68 -8.03
CA ASP A 117 -4.42 -19.45 -7.05
C ASP A 117 -3.51 -20.50 -7.73
N GLU A 118 -3.90 -21.00 -8.91
CA GLU A 118 -3.05 -21.88 -9.70
C GLU A 118 -1.87 -21.13 -10.33
N LEU A 119 -2.03 -19.84 -10.63
CA LEU A 119 -0.92 -19.00 -11.10
C LEU A 119 0.15 -18.85 -10.03
N ALA A 120 -0.24 -18.73 -8.76
CA ALA A 120 0.71 -18.61 -7.65
C ALA A 120 1.69 -19.80 -7.57
N ASN A 121 1.28 -20.97 -8.08
CA ASN A 121 2.11 -22.18 -8.13
C ASN A 121 2.79 -22.40 -9.50
N ASN A 122 2.57 -21.49 -10.46
CA ASN A 122 3.14 -21.59 -11.80
C ASN A 122 4.56 -21.02 -11.83
N PRO A 123 5.59 -21.79 -12.24
CA PRO A 123 6.99 -21.34 -12.20
C PRO A 123 7.30 -20.13 -13.10
N HIS A 124 6.39 -19.77 -14.01
CA HIS A 124 6.56 -18.63 -14.90
C HIS A 124 5.64 -17.46 -14.53
N LEU A 125 4.40 -17.73 -14.11
CA LEU A 125 3.36 -16.72 -13.88
C LEU A 125 3.09 -16.43 -12.40
N SER A 126 3.87 -17.00 -11.47
CA SER A 126 3.67 -16.84 -10.02
C SER A 126 3.90 -15.44 -9.51
N HIS A 127 4.50 -14.55 -10.29
CA HIS A 127 4.77 -13.19 -9.84
C HIS A 127 3.47 -12.47 -9.43
N THR A 128 3.42 -12.02 -8.17
CA THR A 128 2.33 -11.29 -7.51
C THR A 128 1.81 -10.12 -8.33
N ALA A 129 2.69 -9.32 -8.95
CA ALA A 129 2.32 -8.23 -9.85
C ALA A 129 1.41 -8.69 -11.01
N ILE A 130 1.64 -9.88 -11.58
CA ILE A 130 0.79 -10.44 -12.64
C ILE A 130 -0.59 -10.76 -12.07
N GLN A 131 -0.65 -11.48 -10.94
CA GLN A 131 -1.91 -11.84 -10.30
C GLN A 131 -2.71 -10.59 -9.90
N TYR A 132 -2.02 -9.56 -9.40
CA TYR A 132 -2.58 -8.26 -9.07
C TYR A 132 -3.22 -7.58 -10.29
N GLY A 133 -2.51 -7.52 -11.43
CA GLY A 133 -3.05 -6.91 -12.65
C GLY A 133 -4.22 -7.71 -13.24
N VAL A 134 -4.12 -9.05 -13.27
CA VAL A 134 -5.17 -9.92 -13.81
C VAL A 134 -6.44 -9.83 -12.98
N SER A 135 -6.33 -9.89 -11.65
CA SER A 135 -7.49 -9.82 -10.78
C SER A 135 -8.22 -8.47 -10.88
N GLN A 136 -7.50 -7.36 -11.04
CA GLN A 136 -8.11 -6.05 -11.31
C GLN A 136 -8.90 -6.07 -12.62
N ALA A 137 -8.29 -6.57 -13.70
CA ALA A 137 -8.93 -6.63 -15.00
C ALA A 137 -10.19 -7.51 -14.98
N LEU A 138 -10.15 -8.65 -14.29
CA LEU A 138 -11.30 -9.53 -14.12
C LEU A 138 -12.41 -8.90 -13.26
N LEU A 139 -12.05 -8.18 -12.18
CA LEU A 139 -13.02 -7.48 -11.35
C LEU A 139 -13.72 -6.36 -12.14
N GLU A 140 -12.97 -5.57 -12.91
CA GLU A 140 -13.58 -4.53 -13.75
C GLU A 140 -14.41 -5.13 -14.90
N ALA A 141 -13.98 -6.27 -15.46
CA ALA A 141 -14.75 -7.00 -16.47
C ALA A 141 -16.09 -7.51 -15.90
N SER A 142 -16.08 -8.02 -14.67
CA SER A 142 -17.30 -8.45 -13.99
C SER A 142 -18.23 -7.29 -13.64
N ALA A 143 -17.66 -6.18 -13.18
CA ALA A 143 -18.40 -4.93 -12.96
C ALA A 143 -19.12 -4.48 -14.23
N LYS A 144 -18.42 -4.43 -15.37
CA LYS A 144 -19.00 -4.06 -16.67
C LYS A 144 -20.04 -5.06 -17.18
N SER A 145 -19.79 -6.36 -17.01
CA SER A 145 -20.74 -7.43 -17.38
C SER A 145 -22.07 -7.27 -16.65
N ASN A 146 -22.02 -6.91 -15.36
CA ASN A 146 -23.20 -6.77 -14.51
C ASN A 146 -23.76 -5.34 -14.45
N ARG A 147 -23.14 -4.38 -15.15
CA ARG A 147 -23.48 -2.95 -15.08
C ARG A 147 -23.48 -2.42 -13.64
N ALA A 148 -22.49 -2.86 -12.88
CA ALA A 148 -22.27 -2.49 -11.49
C ALA A 148 -20.87 -1.87 -11.37
N THR A 149 -20.61 -1.26 -10.22
CA THR A 149 -19.26 -0.87 -9.82
C THR A 149 -18.47 -2.07 -9.32
N MET A 150 -17.13 -2.00 -9.36
CA MET A 150 -16.27 -3.02 -8.75
C MET A 150 -16.55 -3.21 -7.25
N CYS A 151 -16.94 -2.14 -6.56
CA CYS A 151 -17.29 -2.20 -5.14
C CYS A 151 -18.57 -3.01 -4.92
N GLU A 152 -19.61 -2.79 -5.74
CA GLU A 152 -20.85 -3.56 -5.68
C GLU A 152 -20.63 -5.04 -5.98
N ILE A 153 -19.80 -5.38 -6.98
CA ILE A 153 -19.45 -6.78 -7.25
C ILE A 153 -18.87 -7.44 -5.99
N VAL A 154 -17.92 -6.77 -5.35
CA VAL A 154 -17.29 -7.30 -4.13
C VAL A 154 -18.28 -7.39 -2.98
N CYS A 155 -19.10 -6.36 -2.76
CA CYS A 155 -20.12 -6.41 -1.72
C CYS A 155 -21.14 -7.53 -1.97
N GLN A 156 -21.58 -7.73 -3.21
CA GLN A 156 -22.53 -8.77 -3.56
C GLN A 156 -21.94 -10.17 -3.40
N GLU A 157 -20.77 -10.42 -3.98
CA GLU A 157 -20.16 -11.76 -3.98
C GLU A 157 -19.63 -12.17 -2.61
N TRP A 158 -19.26 -11.22 -1.73
CA TRP A 158 -18.87 -11.48 -0.34
C TRP A 158 -19.99 -11.25 0.69
N ASN A 159 -21.21 -10.94 0.24
CA ASN A 159 -22.35 -10.65 1.11
C ASN A 159 -22.03 -9.58 2.18
N LEU A 160 -21.43 -8.48 1.75
CA LEU A 160 -21.06 -7.34 2.58
C LEU A 160 -22.06 -6.20 2.38
N PRO A 161 -22.31 -5.37 3.40
CA PRO A 161 -23.11 -4.17 3.24
C PRO A 161 -22.42 -3.18 2.31
N LEU A 162 -23.18 -2.52 1.45
CA LEU A 162 -22.71 -1.36 0.70
C LEU A 162 -22.89 -0.11 1.59
N VAL A 163 -21.77 0.40 2.11
CA VAL A 163 -21.76 1.59 2.98
C VAL A 163 -21.21 2.78 2.19
N SER A 164 -22.02 3.82 2.06
CA SER A 164 -21.65 5.05 1.34
C SER A 164 -21.09 6.10 2.30
N GLU A 165 -19.92 5.82 2.87
CA GLU A 165 -19.20 6.73 3.76
C GLU A 165 -17.79 7.02 3.23
N PRO A 166 -17.26 8.24 3.42
CA PRO A 166 -15.89 8.56 3.03
C PRO A 166 -14.86 7.68 3.76
N LEU A 167 -13.89 7.15 3.01
CA LEU A 167 -12.77 6.43 3.60
C LEU A 167 -11.75 7.42 4.21
N LYS A 168 -11.16 7.03 5.34
CA LYS A 168 -10.06 7.78 5.97
C LYS A 168 -8.79 7.57 5.16
N LEU A 169 -8.12 8.65 4.74
CA LEU A 169 -6.94 8.59 3.86
C LEU A 169 -5.63 8.66 4.66
N PHE A 170 -4.61 7.93 4.21
CA PHE A 170 -3.25 8.04 4.74
C PHE A 170 -2.31 8.67 3.70
N GLY A 171 -1.80 9.88 4.00
CA GLY A 171 -0.83 10.56 3.15
C GLY A 171 0.61 10.16 3.48
N GLN A 172 1.39 9.81 2.45
CA GLN A 172 2.83 9.58 2.57
C GLN A 172 3.66 10.72 1.96
N SER A 173 4.67 11.18 2.70
CA SER A 173 5.46 12.35 2.33
C SER A 173 6.69 12.07 1.47
N GLY A 174 7.17 10.82 1.49
CA GLY A 174 8.56 10.54 1.13
C GLY A 174 9.53 11.40 1.94
N ASP A 175 10.63 11.83 1.32
CA ASP A 175 11.65 12.67 1.97
C ASP A 175 11.24 14.15 2.14
N ASP A 176 10.23 14.64 1.40
CA ASP A 176 9.69 16.01 1.51
C ASP A 176 8.73 16.15 2.72
N ARG A 177 9.16 15.63 3.87
CA ARG A 177 8.33 15.46 5.08
C ARG A 177 7.79 16.74 5.70
N TYR A 178 8.32 17.90 5.32
CA TYR A 178 7.83 19.20 5.80
C TYR A 178 6.80 19.78 4.83
N SER A 179 7.16 19.96 3.55
CA SER A 179 6.25 20.56 2.58
C SER A 179 5.07 19.65 2.22
N ALA A 180 5.26 18.33 2.27
CA ALA A 180 4.17 17.38 2.06
C ALA A 180 3.14 17.40 3.20
N VAL A 181 3.58 17.64 4.45
CA VAL A 181 2.67 17.81 5.60
C VAL A 181 1.76 19.01 5.38
N ASP A 182 2.29 20.14 4.92
CA ASP A 182 1.48 21.32 4.60
C ASP A 182 0.41 20.99 3.55
N LYS A 183 0.79 20.27 2.47
CA LYS A 183 -0.16 19.80 1.44
C LYS A 183 -1.24 18.88 2.05
N MET A 184 -0.88 18.01 2.98
CA MET A 184 -1.81 17.08 3.63
C MET A 184 -2.78 17.80 4.57
N ILE A 185 -2.30 18.79 5.33
CA ILE A 185 -3.16 19.61 6.21
C ILE A 185 -4.17 20.39 5.39
N LEU A 186 -3.71 21.08 4.33
CA LEU A 186 -4.59 21.86 3.45
C LEU A 186 -5.66 20.99 2.78
N LYS A 187 -5.35 19.71 2.53
CA LYS A 187 -6.27 18.74 1.91
C LYS A 187 -7.08 17.92 2.92
N GLY A 188 -6.99 18.21 4.22
CA GLY A 188 -7.74 17.51 5.27
C GLY A 188 -7.46 16.01 5.35
N VAL A 189 -6.23 15.57 5.11
CA VAL A 189 -5.87 14.13 5.09
C VAL A 189 -6.04 13.50 6.48
N SER A 190 -6.76 12.39 6.57
CA SER A 190 -7.17 11.80 7.85
C SER A 190 -6.03 11.20 8.69
N ALA A 191 -4.97 10.71 8.04
CA ALA A 191 -3.76 10.21 8.67
C ALA A 191 -2.53 10.68 7.89
N LEU A 192 -1.46 11.06 8.58
CA LEU A 192 -0.27 11.64 7.96
C LEU A 192 0.96 11.52 8.88
N PRO A 193 2.20 11.65 8.39
CA PRO A 193 2.57 11.86 6.99
C PRO A 193 3.46 10.74 6.45
N HIS A 194 3.55 9.59 7.14
CA HIS A 194 4.57 8.56 6.97
C HIS A 194 5.99 9.03 7.35
N GLY A 195 6.47 10.16 6.84
CA GLY A 195 7.74 10.79 7.25
C GLY A 195 9.03 10.15 6.71
N LEU A 196 8.98 8.88 6.30
CA LEU A 196 10.09 8.12 5.71
C LEU A 196 11.34 8.17 6.63
N ILE A 197 11.19 7.74 7.89
CA ILE A 197 12.25 7.82 8.92
C ILE A 197 13.14 6.57 8.82
N ASN A 198 13.85 6.46 7.69
CA ASN A 198 14.61 5.27 7.31
C ASN A 198 16.14 5.39 7.53
N ASN A 199 16.60 6.33 8.34
CA ASN A 199 18.03 6.53 8.60
C ASN A 199 18.29 7.05 10.01
N VAL A 200 19.11 6.32 10.78
CA VAL A 200 19.40 6.68 12.18
C VAL A 200 20.07 8.05 12.29
N PRO A 201 21.28 8.30 11.72
CA PRO A 201 21.97 9.57 11.97
C PRO A 201 21.21 10.79 11.44
N LYS A 202 20.56 10.69 10.29
CA LYS A 202 19.96 11.85 9.60
C LYS A 202 18.51 12.12 10.00
N LYS A 203 17.71 11.08 10.27
CA LYS A 203 16.25 11.22 10.41
C LYS A 203 15.75 10.88 11.82
N LEU A 204 16.17 9.77 12.40
CA LEU A 204 15.78 9.39 13.77
C LEU A 204 16.56 10.20 14.82
N GLY A 205 17.87 10.34 14.61
CA GLY A 205 18.86 10.76 15.60
C GLY A 205 19.44 9.55 16.34
N GLU A 206 20.73 9.60 16.71
CA GLU A 206 21.43 8.52 17.43
C GLU A 206 20.74 8.12 18.73
N GLU A 207 20.05 9.08 19.37
CA GLU A 207 19.25 8.89 20.58
C GLU A 207 17.75 9.11 20.34
N GLY A 208 17.30 9.16 19.09
CA GLY A 208 15.90 9.44 18.74
C GLY A 208 15.45 10.90 18.84
N GLY A 209 16.36 11.84 19.19
CA GLY A 209 15.99 13.25 19.39
C GLY A 209 15.38 13.94 18.16
N LYS A 210 15.86 13.62 16.95
CA LYS A 210 15.36 14.26 15.72
C LYS A 210 13.94 13.87 15.39
N LEU A 211 13.59 12.59 15.57
CA LEU A 211 12.21 12.15 15.43
C LEU A 211 11.31 12.79 16.48
N ALA A 212 11.75 12.87 17.75
CA ALA A 212 10.96 13.51 18.80
C ALA A 212 10.68 15.00 18.51
N GLU A 213 11.68 15.74 18.01
CA GLU A 213 11.51 17.12 17.53
C GLU A 213 10.57 17.19 16.33
N TYR A 214 10.66 16.25 15.39
CA TYR A 214 9.79 16.19 14.22
C TYR A 214 8.32 15.90 14.60
N VAL A 215 8.05 15.01 15.55
CA VAL A 215 6.68 14.74 16.04
C VAL A 215 6.09 16.00 16.70
N ALA A 216 6.87 16.69 17.55
CA ALA A 216 6.44 17.95 18.15
C ALA A 216 6.16 19.03 17.09
N TRP A 217 7.04 19.15 16.09
CA TRP A 217 6.84 20.04 14.95
C TRP A 217 5.55 19.71 14.19
N LEU A 218 5.29 18.42 13.93
CA LEU A 218 4.11 17.96 13.20
C LEU A 218 2.81 18.34 13.93
N SER A 219 2.72 18.07 15.24
CA SER A 219 1.56 18.46 16.05
C SER A 219 1.34 19.98 16.00
N HIS A 220 2.38 20.76 16.28
CA HIS A 220 2.30 22.23 16.21
C HIS A 220 1.93 22.73 14.82
N ARG A 221 2.42 22.10 13.76
CA ARG A 221 2.15 22.49 12.38
C ARG A 221 0.69 22.28 12.00
N ILE A 222 0.12 21.14 12.39
CA ILE A 222 -1.31 20.85 12.20
C ILE A 222 -2.16 21.88 12.94
N LEU A 223 -1.87 22.12 14.22
CA LEU A 223 -2.61 23.10 15.03
C LEU A 223 -2.53 24.52 14.44
N ALA A 224 -1.39 24.91 13.87
CA ALA A 224 -1.17 26.23 13.31
C ALA A 224 -1.82 26.45 11.94
N LEU A 225 -1.96 25.38 11.14
CA LEU A 225 -2.45 25.48 9.75
C LEU A 225 -3.88 24.98 9.55
N ARG A 226 -4.46 24.25 10.50
CA ARG A 226 -5.83 23.74 10.34
C ARG A 226 -6.83 24.89 10.34
N ASP A 227 -7.72 24.89 9.35
CA ASP A 227 -8.80 25.88 9.25
C ASP A 227 -10.03 25.49 10.09
N ASP A 228 -10.11 24.23 10.53
CA ASP A 228 -11.17 23.68 11.37
C ASP A 228 -10.60 23.02 12.63
N ALA A 229 -11.12 23.40 13.80
CA ALA A 229 -10.74 22.81 15.07
C ALA A 229 -11.15 21.32 15.19
N ALA A 230 -12.14 20.88 14.41
CA ALA A 230 -12.54 19.48 14.30
C ALA A 230 -11.56 18.65 13.46
N TYR A 231 -10.69 19.27 12.65
CA TYR A 231 -9.61 18.56 11.97
C TYR A 231 -8.60 18.04 13.01
N HIS A 232 -8.68 16.74 13.25
CA HIS A 232 -7.93 16.03 14.26
C HIS A 232 -7.35 14.73 13.68
N PRO A 233 -6.36 14.84 12.78
CA PRO A 233 -5.84 13.69 12.06
C PRO A 233 -5.07 12.75 12.99
N THR A 234 -4.86 11.53 12.51
CA THR A 234 -3.94 10.57 13.14
C THR A 234 -2.52 10.82 12.66
N LEU A 235 -1.55 10.90 13.57
CA LEU A 235 -0.14 10.94 13.20
C LEU A 235 0.31 9.50 12.98
N HIS A 236 0.70 9.16 11.75
CA HIS A 236 1.19 7.84 11.37
C HIS A 236 2.57 7.99 10.74
N ILE A 237 3.59 7.45 11.42
CA ILE A 237 5.00 7.61 11.06
C ILE A 237 5.63 6.23 10.92
N ASP A 238 6.27 6.00 9.79
CA ASP A 238 7.05 4.79 9.51
C ASP A 238 8.52 5.03 9.81
N VAL A 239 9.09 4.17 10.65
CA VAL A 239 10.46 4.25 11.15
C VAL A 239 11.37 3.12 10.68
N TYR A 240 10.91 2.20 9.82
CA TYR A 240 11.77 1.24 9.12
C TYR A 240 12.73 0.45 10.04
N GLY A 241 12.27 0.08 11.23
CA GLY A 241 13.05 -0.60 12.26
C GLY A 241 14.14 0.23 12.95
N THR A 242 14.28 1.52 12.62
CA THR A 242 15.39 2.36 13.11
C THR A 242 15.35 2.60 14.62
N ILE A 243 14.16 2.61 15.24
CA ILE A 243 14.04 2.68 16.70
C ILE A 243 14.63 1.41 17.33
N GLY A 244 14.30 0.23 16.79
CA GLY A 244 14.90 -1.03 17.20
C GLY A 244 16.43 -1.02 17.13
N LEU A 245 17.02 -0.39 16.11
CA LEU A 245 18.48 -0.29 15.97
C LEU A 245 19.16 0.49 17.12
N ILE A 246 18.58 1.61 17.58
CA ILE A 246 19.19 2.44 18.64
C ILE A 246 18.95 1.88 20.05
N PHE A 247 18.02 0.93 20.18
CA PHE A 247 17.66 0.29 21.45
C PHE A 247 17.97 -1.21 21.48
N ASP A 248 18.75 -1.72 20.53
CA ASP A 248 19.15 -3.13 20.46
C ASP A 248 17.95 -4.12 20.47
N ASN A 249 16.83 -3.71 19.85
CA ASN A 249 15.55 -4.42 19.88
C ASN A 249 15.02 -4.73 21.30
N ASP A 250 15.44 -3.96 22.31
CA ASP A 250 14.89 -4.05 23.67
C ASP A 250 13.47 -3.46 23.72
N ALA A 251 12.48 -4.33 23.89
CA ALA A 251 11.07 -3.96 23.87
C ALA A 251 10.66 -2.93 24.94
N GLU A 252 11.30 -2.95 26.11
CA GLU A 252 11.00 -2.01 27.20
C GLU A 252 11.55 -0.62 26.88
N ARG A 253 12.79 -0.55 26.38
CA ARG A 253 13.41 0.72 25.96
C ARG A 253 12.71 1.33 24.74
N ILE A 254 12.28 0.50 23.79
CA ILE A 254 11.46 0.93 22.67
C ILE A 254 10.15 1.53 23.18
N ALA A 255 9.44 0.82 24.08
CA ALA A 255 8.18 1.31 24.64
C ALA A 255 8.37 2.64 25.40
N ASP A 256 9.41 2.78 26.22
CA ASP A 256 9.72 4.04 26.93
C ASP A 256 9.88 5.22 25.95
N TYR A 257 10.59 5.00 24.86
CA TYR A 257 10.78 6.03 23.83
C TYR A 257 9.48 6.36 23.09
N LEU A 258 8.64 5.36 22.80
CA LEU A 258 7.33 5.58 22.18
C LEU A 258 6.38 6.38 23.08
N VAL A 259 6.41 6.16 24.40
CA VAL A 259 5.66 7.00 25.36
C VAL A 259 6.16 8.46 25.35
N LEU A 260 7.47 8.67 25.19
CA LEU A 260 8.00 10.02 25.01
C LEU A 260 7.44 10.67 23.72
N LEU A 261 7.36 9.93 22.61
CA LEU A 261 6.78 10.45 21.36
C LEU A 261 5.29 10.75 21.50
N GLU A 262 4.54 9.96 22.26
CA GLU A 262 3.13 10.21 22.59
C GLU A 262 2.93 11.62 23.15
N ALA A 263 3.73 11.98 24.15
CA ALA A 263 3.67 13.31 24.77
C ALA A 263 4.03 14.44 23.79
N ARG A 264 4.80 14.15 22.74
CA ARG A 264 5.11 15.12 21.66
C ARG A 264 4.03 15.19 20.59
N ALA A 265 3.23 14.14 20.45
CA ALA A 265 2.15 14.06 19.47
C ALA A 265 0.87 14.76 19.95
N ASP A 266 0.71 14.98 21.26
CA ASP A 266 -0.46 15.63 21.87
C ASP A 266 -0.90 16.88 21.09
N PRO A 267 -2.19 17.04 20.77
CA PRO A 267 -3.34 16.20 21.18
C PRO A 267 -3.64 15.00 20.27
N PHE A 268 -2.81 14.73 19.25
CA PHE A 268 -3.13 13.78 18.19
C PHE A 268 -2.75 12.34 18.55
N GLN A 269 -3.58 11.39 18.11
CA GLN A 269 -3.29 9.96 18.23
C GLN A 269 -2.08 9.58 17.38
N LEU A 270 -1.09 8.90 18.00
CA LEU A 270 0.13 8.47 17.33
C LEU A 270 0.10 6.97 16.97
N TYR A 271 0.51 6.68 15.74
CA TYR A 271 0.79 5.36 15.18
C TYR A 271 2.25 5.31 14.72
N ILE A 272 2.97 4.27 15.11
CA ILE A 272 4.33 3.99 14.68
C ILE A 272 4.37 2.69 13.89
N GLU A 273 4.70 2.78 12.61
CA GLU A 273 4.90 1.66 11.71
C GLU A 273 6.34 1.20 11.71
N GLY A 274 6.53 -0.13 11.73
CA GLY A 274 7.85 -0.76 11.73
C GLY A 274 8.76 -0.28 12.87
N PRO A 275 8.36 -0.34 14.16
CA PRO A 275 9.20 0.15 15.26
C PRO A 275 10.54 -0.62 15.38
N ALA A 276 10.58 -1.86 14.90
CA ALA A 276 11.75 -2.72 14.92
C ALA A 276 11.72 -3.68 13.72
N ASP A 277 12.89 -4.21 13.34
CA ASP A 277 13.04 -5.31 12.38
C ASP A 277 13.85 -6.43 13.06
N ALA A 278 13.19 -7.56 13.34
CA ALA A 278 13.77 -8.71 14.03
C ALA A 278 14.43 -9.72 13.08
N GLY A 279 14.48 -9.45 11.77
CA GLY A 279 15.17 -10.27 10.78
C GLY A 279 14.51 -11.61 10.45
N SER A 280 13.33 -11.91 10.99
CA SER A 280 12.52 -13.08 10.62
C SER A 280 11.05 -12.86 11.02
N LYS A 281 10.11 -13.51 10.33
CA LYS A 281 8.68 -13.47 10.66
C LYS A 281 8.38 -13.85 12.12
N ALA A 282 8.90 -14.99 12.57
CA ALA A 282 8.65 -15.47 13.93
C ALA A 282 9.25 -14.52 14.99
N GLY A 283 10.46 -14.01 14.75
CA GLY A 283 11.08 -13.00 15.61
C GLY A 283 10.30 -11.69 15.61
N GLN A 284 9.76 -11.28 14.46
CA GLN A 284 9.01 -10.03 14.32
C GLN A 284 7.70 -10.08 15.11
N ILE A 285 6.94 -11.16 14.98
CA ILE A 285 5.71 -11.37 15.75
C ILE A 285 6.01 -11.34 17.26
N ALA A 286 7.05 -12.05 17.70
CA ALA A 286 7.43 -12.08 19.11
C ALA A 286 7.84 -10.69 19.64
N LEU A 287 8.66 -9.95 18.87
CA LEU A 287 9.16 -8.63 19.28
C LEU A 287 8.03 -7.59 19.32
N LEU A 288 7.19 -7.52 18.29
CA LEU A 288 6.06 -6.58 18.26
C LEU A 288 5.09 -6.84 19.42
N LYS A 289 4.83 -8.10 19.75
CA LYS A 289 3.99 -8.49 20.89
C LYS A 289 4.57 -7.96 22.21
N LEU A 290 5.87 -8.13 22.43
CA LEU A 290 6.54 -7.61 23.63
C LEU A 290 6.48 -6.08 23.71
N ILE A 291 6.69 -5.38 22.60
CA ILE A 291 6.58 -3.90 22.54
C ILE A 291 5.15 -3.47 22.86
N ARG A 292 4.14 -4.10 22.25
CA ARG A 292 2.72 -3.79 22.48
C ARG A 292 2.33 -3.98 23.95
N GLU A 293 2.71 -5.11 24.54
CA GLU A 293 2.45 -5.38 25.96
C GLU A 293 3.15 -4.37 26.87
N ALA A 294 4.38 -3.98 26.56
CA ALA A 294 5.13 -2.97 27.29
C ALA A 294 4.48 -1.57 27.22
N LEU A 295 3.92 -1.18 26.07
CA LEU A 295 3.12 0.04 25.92
C LEU A 295 1.84 0.00 26.77
N TYR A 296 1.12 -1.12 26.75
CA TYR A 296 -0.11 -1.27 27.54
C TYR A 296 0.15 -1.25 29.04
N ARG A 297 1.24 -1.86 29.52
CA ARG A 297 1.65 -1.77 30.93
C ARG A 297 1.92 -0.33 31.37
N ARG A 298 2.36 0.54 30.46
CA ARG A 298 2.61 1.97 30.70
C ARG A 298 1.36 2.84 30.57
N GLY A 299 0.22 2.28 30.16
CA GLY A 299 -1.00 3.03 29.90
C GLY A 299 -0.92 3.93 28.66
N SER A 300 0.04 3.67 27.76
CA SER A 300 0.21 4.43 26.53
C SER A 300 -0.91 4.15 25.54
N SER A 301 -1.37 5.18 24.84
CA SER A 301 -2.33 5.07 23.75
C SER A 301 -1.66 4.84 22.39
N VAL A 302 -0.32 4.93 22.29
CA VAL A 302 0.43 4.74 21.03
C VAL A 302 0.08 3.39 20.43
N LYS A 303 -0.12 3.39 19.11
CA LYS A 303 -0.43 2.20 18.33
C LYS A 303 0.76 1.80 17.49
N ILE A 304 1.04 0.50 17.41
CA ILE A 304 2.10 -0.01 16.53
C ILE A 304 1.51 -0.70 15.31
N VAL A 305 2.14 -0.48 14.15
CA VAL A 305 1.73 -1.04 12.86
C VAL A 305 2.79 -2.03 12.37
N ALA A 306 2.35 -3.24 12.00
CA ALA A 306 3.22 -4.23 11.38
C ALA A 306 3.31 -4.01 9.86
N ASP A 307 4.55 -3.93 9.36
CA ASP A 307 4.90 -3.93 7.92
C ASP A 307 5.89 -5.07 7.64
N GLU A 308 7.11 -4.98 8.16
CA GLU A 308 8.18 -5.92 7.83
C GLU A 308 7.78 -7.36 8.19
N TRP A 309 8.13 -8.30 7.31
CA TRP A 309 7.81 -9.74 7.43
C TRP A 309 6.31 -10.10 7.41
N CYS A 310 5.42 -9.12 7.25
CA CYS A 310 4.00 -9.32 7.02
C CYS A 310 3.65 -9.01 5.56
N ASN A 311 3.75 -10.01 4.68
CA ASN A 311 3.65 -9.82 3.23
C ASN A 311 2.45 -10.52 2.59
N THR A 312 2.20 -11.79 2.94
CA THR A 312 1.16 -12.66 2.37
C THR A 312 -0.10 -12.70 3.23
N LEU A 313 -1.21 -13.21 2.70
CA LEU A 313 -2.45 -13.39 3.47
C LEU A 313 -2.24 -14.23 4.73
N ASN A 314 -1.40 -15.26 4.65
CA ASN A 314 -1.08 -16.10 5.80
C ASN A 314 -0.23 -15.33 6.82
N ASP A 315 0.67 -14.45 6.39
CA ASP A 315 1.40 -13.59 7.33
C ASP A 315 0.45 -12.65 8.06
N VAL A 316 -0.48 -12.01 7.34
CA VAL A 316 -1.46 -11.11 7.97
C VAL A 316 -2.30 -11.85 9.01
N LYS A 317 -2.75 -13.08 8.69
CA LYS A 317 -3.47 -13.94 9.65
C LYS A 317 -2.61 -14.25 10.87
N ASP A 318 -1.37 -14.67 10.67
CA ASP A 318 -0.47 -15.04 11.77
C ASP A 318 -0.17 -13.85 12.70
N PHE A 319 0.04 -12.64 12.16
CA PHE A 319 0.24 -11.43 12.95
C PHE A 319 -1.04 -11.01 13.71
N ALA A 320 -2.20 -11.16 13.08
CA ALA A 320 -3.50 -10.83 13.68
C ALA A 320 -3.88 -11.82 14.79
N ASP A 321 -3.74 -13.13 14.54
CA ASP A 321 -4.05 -14.21 15.49
C ASP A 321 -3.18 -14.13 16.75
N GLU A 322 -1.91 -13.74 16.58
CA GLU A 322 -0.98 -13.52 17.70
C GLU A 322 -1.20 -12.19 18.42
N ALA A 323 -2.06 -11.32 17.87
CA ALA A 323 -2.35 -10.00 18.39
C ALA A 323 -1.05 -9.23 18.71
N CYS A 324 -0.04 -9.30 17.82
CA CYS A 324 1.28 -8.75 18.10
C CYS A 324 1.37 -7.23 17.84
N CYS A 325 0.39 -6.64 17.15
CA CYS A 325 0.34 -5.22 16.81
C CYS A 325 -1.10 -4.69 16.90
N ASP A 326 -1.29 -3.37 16.75
CA ASP A 326 -2.61 -2.75 16.74
C ASP A 326 -3.19 -2.59 15.32
N MET A 327 -2.33 -2.67 14.30
CA MET A 327 -2.70 -2.58 12.89
C MET A 327 -1.70 -3.35 12.04
N VAL A 328 -2.18 -3.95 10.95
CA VAL A 328 -1.34 -4.59 9.93
C VAL A 328 -1.46 -3.80 8.63
N GLN A 329 -0.32 -3.47 8.01
CA GLN A 329 -0.29 -2.87 6.69
C GLN A 329 -0.57 -3.93 5.63
N ILE A 330 -1.62 -3.71 4.84
CA ILE A 330 -1.93 -4.57 3.69
C ILE A 330 -1.25 -4.03 2.44
N LYS A 331 -0.22 -4.75 1.99
CA LYS A 331 0.49 -4.44 0.74
C LYS A 331 -0.28 -4.99 -0.44
N THR A 332 -1.19 -4.20 -1.00
CA THR A 332 -2.10 -4.67 -2.06
C THR A 332 -1.41 -5.35 -3.25
N PRO A 333 -0.25 -4.88 -3.76
CA PRO A 333 0.41 -5.56 -4.89
C PRO A 333 0.93 -6.96 -4.55
N GLU A 334 1.22 -7.23 -3.27
CA GLU A 334 1.75 -8.52 -2.79
C GLU A 334 0.62 -9.55 -2.52
N GLN A 335 -0.64 -9.12 -2.58
CA GLN A 335 -1.79 -9.92 -2.17
C GLN A 335 -2.61 -10.50 -3.33
N ALA A 336 -2.07 -10.44 -4.55
CA ALA A 336 -2.57 -11.12 -5.76
C ALA A 336 -4.05 -10.93 -6.14
N VAL A 337 -4.84 -10.18 -5.37
CA VAL A 337 -6.26 -10.01 -5.65
C VAL A 337 -6.69 -8.57 -5.47
N ALA A 338 -7.38 -8.07 -6.49
CA ALA A 338 -7.95 -6.74 -6.65
C ALA A 338 -8.23 -6.11 -5.29
N ALA A 339 -7.70 -4.91 -5.06
CA ALA A 339 -7.68 -4.25 -3.75
C ALA A 339 -8.95 -4.44 -2.89
N PRO A 340 -10.19 -4.47 -3.44
CA PRO A 340 -11.39 -4.83 -2.69
C PRO A 340 -11.43 -6.27 -2.11
N LEU A 341 -11.02 -7.30 -2.83
CA LEU A 341 -11.00 -8.68 -2.33
C LEU A 341 -9.97 -8.86 -1.22
N ALA A 342 -8.76 -8.38 -1.45
CA ALA A 342 -7.75 -8.25 -0.41
C ALA A 342 -8.37 -7.54 0.81
N SER A 343 -8.90 -6.34 0.62
CA SER A 343 -9.53 -5.55 1.68
C SER A 343 -10.64 -6.28 2.44
N CYS A 344 -11.46 -7.09 1.76
CA CYS A 344 -12.56 -7.82 2.40
C CYS A 344 -12.06 -9.01 3.22
N HIS A 345 -11.13 -9.80 2.69
CA HIS A 345 -10.48 -10.86 3.48
C HIS A 345 -9.72 -10.30 4.68
N PHE A 346 -9.14 -9.10 4.54
CA PHE A 346 -8.43 -8.41 5.61
C PHE A 346 -9.36 -7.81 6.65
N ALA A 347 -10.46 -7.18 6.25
CA ALA A 347 -11.49 -6.75 7.19
C ALA A 347 -12.08 -7.94 7.98
N GLN A 348 -12.32 -9.07 7.32
CA GLN A 348 -12.74 -10.32 7.97
C GLN A 348 -11.67 -10.90 8.91
N GLY A 349 -10.39 -10.68 8.62
CA GLY A 349 -9.24 -11.04 9.46
C GLY A 349 -8.87 -10.00 10.51
N GLY A 350 -9.65 -8.92 10.69
CA GLY A 350 -9.44 -7.90 11.72
C GLY A 350 -8.56 -6.69 11.33
N ALA A 351 -8.14 -6.58 10.07
CA ALA A 351 -7.34 -5.47 9.57
C ALA A 351 -8.19 -4.26 9.14
N ARG A 352 -7.64 -3.05 9.29
CA ARG A 352 -8.25 -1.79 8.87
C ARG A 352 -7.76 -1.40 7.47
N VAL A 353 -8.70 -1.14 6.55
CA VAL A 353 -8.43 -0.83 5.13
C VAL A 353 -8.63 0.67 4.84
N ILE A 354 -7.76 1.27 4.01
CA ILE A 354 -7.72 2.70 3.66
C ILE A 354 -7.49 2.88 2.13
N LYS A 355 -8.27 3.71 1.41
CA LYS A 355 -8.14 4.02 -0.05
C LYS A 355 -8.13 5.55 -0.29
N ILE A 356 -7.26 6.10 -1.18
CA ILE A 356 -6.89 7.54 -1.31
C ILE A 356 -7.30 8.23 -2.64
N GLU A 357 -7.81 9.48 -2.61
CA GLU A 357 -7.98 10.43 -3.75
C GLU A 357 -7.81 11.93 -3.35
N ARG A 358 -7.75 12.88 -4.32
CA ARG A 358 -7.38 14.31 -4.13
C ARG A 358 -8.57 15.29 -4.20
N GLU A 359 -8.46 16.40 -3.46
CA GLU A 359 -9.43 17.51 -3.33
C GLU A 359 -9.89 18.17 -4.65
N ASP A 360 -8.99 18.31 -5.63
CA ASP A 360 -9.22 19.02 -6.90
C ASP A 360 -9.74 18.15 -8.04
N GLY A 361 -9.87 16.84 -7.82
CA GLY A 361 -10.11 15.85 -8.88
C GLY A 361 -9.04 15.83 -9.98
N ASP A 362 -9.25 14.98 -10.98
CA ASP A 362 -8.42 14.82 -12.18
C ASP A 362 -8.68 15.95 -13.22
N PHE A 363 -7.81 16.11 -14.23
CA PHE A 363 -8.01 16.96 -15.42
C PHE A 363 -9.41 16.84 -16.06
N ALA A 364 -10.07 15.69 -15.93
CA ALA A 364 -11.40 15.45 -16.48
C ALA A 364 -12.51 16.22 -15.74
N ARG A 365 -12.29 16.77 -14.54
CA ARG A 365 -13.29 17.51 -13.75
C ARG A 365 -13.92 18.71 -14.47
N ARG A 366 -13.32 19.20 -15.57
CA ARG A 366 -13.93 20.22 -16.44
C ARG A 366 -15.09 19.69 -17.29
N TYR A 367 -15.19 18.37 -17.49
CA TYR A 367 -16.29 17.70 -18.17
C TYR A 367 -17.54 17.54 -17.27
N ASP A 368 -17.43 17.79 -15.97
CA ASP A 368 -18.52 17.69 -14.98
C ASP A 368 -19.68 18.65 -15.28
N LEU A 369 -19.40 19.78 -15.96
CA LEU A 369 -20.42 20.71 -16.44
C LEU A 369 -21.38 20.07 -17.45
N ALA A 370 -20.89 19.12 -18.26
CA ALA A 370 -21.73 18.33 -19.17
C ALA A 370 -22.54 17.24 -18.43
N ALA A 371 -22.15 16.90 -17.20
CA ALA A 371 -22.81 15.93 -16.31
C ALA A 371 -23.50 16.60 -15.10
N LYS A 372 -23.95 17.87 -15.25
CA LYS A 372 -24.69 18.64 -14.23
C LYS A 372 -23.99 18.72 -12.85
N GLY A 373 -22.66 18.76 -12.82
CA GLY A 373 -21.86 18.90 -11.59
C GLY A 373 -21.34 17.60 -10.98
N SER A 374 -21.47 16.46 -11.68
CA SER A 374 -20.93 15.16 -11.26
C SER A 374 -19.58 14.85 -11.94
N SER A 375 -18.65 14.22 -11.21
CA SER A 375 -17.25 13.93 -11.62
C SER A 375 -17.13 13.02 -12.86
N SER A 376 -16.60 13.50 -13.98
CA SER A 376 -16.58 12.77 -15.26
C SER A 376 -15.70 11.52 -15.30
N TYR A 377 -14.82 11.31 -14.32
CA TYR A 377 -14.07 10.05 -14.12
C TYR A 377 -14.96 8.93 -13.53
N PHE A 378 -16.04 9.32 -12.85
CA PHE A 378 -16.90 8.43 -12.06
C PHE A 378 -18.41 8.69 -12.21
N VAL A 379 -18.85 9.56 -13.13
CA VAL A 379 -20.28 9.82 -13.44
C VAL A 379 -21.06 8.55 -13.79
N TRP A 380 -20.33 7.49 -14.13
CA TRP A 380 -20.87 6.19 -14.52
C TRP A 380 -21.02 5.23 -13.34
N ALA A 381 -20.46 5.58 -12.18
CA ALA A 381 -20.39 4.71 -11.03
C ALA A 381 -21.50 4.98 -10.02
N ILE A 382 -21.94 6.23 -9.79
CA ILE A 382 -23.02 6.50 -8.83
C ILE A 382 -23.71 7.84 -9.15
N LEU A 383 -25.04 7.83 -9.28
CA LEU A 383 -25.89 8.90 -8.75
C LEU A 383 -27.04 8.25 -7.96
N VAL A 384 -27.30 8.82 -6.78
CA VAL A 384 -28.35 8.45 -5.84
C VAL A 384 -29.54 9.39 -6.05
N ASP A 385 -30.60 8.88 -6.69
CA ASP A 385 -32.03 8.87 -6.30
C ASP A 385 -32.87 8.38 -7.49
#